data_AF-A0A1I5WDT2-F1
#
_entry.id   AF-A0A1I5WDT2-F1
#
_cell.length_a   1.000
_cell.length_b   1.000
_cell.length_c   1.000
_cell.angle_alpha   90.00
_cell.angle_beta   90.00
_cell.angle_gamma   90.00
#
_symmetry.space_group_name_H-M   'P 1'
#
loop_
_entity.id
_entity.type
_entity.pdbx_description
1 polymer ?
#
loop_
_entity_poly.entity_id
_entity_poly.type
_entity_poly.pdbx_seq_one_letter_code
_entity_poly.pdbx_strand_id
1 'polypeptide(L)'
;MAVERQLLVLGTALIGVSATAGLIGSTPALVVGNGIAGGFIAPLLIVGYLAADARTDPTVRTEASSWINTAINLGAAAGSGLLGATTETTAPGTALAICAAAAAFVLLVSAPRRRRAVR
;
A
#
# COMPACT_ATOMS: atom_id res chain seq x y z
N MET A 1 -9.38 -8.23 13.95
CA MET A 1 -8.49 -9.40 13.72
C MET A 1 -8.54 -9.94 12.28
N ALA A 2 -9.66 -10.45 11.76
CA ALA A 2 -9.70 -11.03 10.41
C ALA A 2 -9.43 -10.00 9.29
N VAL A 3 -10.12 -8.85 9.33
CA VAL A 3 -10.02 -7.78 8.33
C VAL A 3 -8.65 -7.07 8.38
N GLU A 4 -8.11 -6.83 9.58
CA GLU A 4 -6.75 -6.29 9.76
C GLU A 4 -5.67 -7.19 9.16
N ARG A 5 -5.79 -8.50 9.39
CA ARG A 5 -4.87 -9.47 8.79
C ARG A 5 -5.00 -9.48 7.27
N GLN A 6 -6.22 -9.38 6.73
CA GLN A 6 -6.44 -9.26 5.29
C GLN A 6 -5.77 -8.01 4.71
N LEU A 7 -5.88 -6.85 5.38
CA LEU A 7 -5.18 -5.63 4.99
C LEU A 7 -3.67 -5.81 4.94
N LEU A 8 -3.09 -6.41 5.98
CA LEU A 8 -1.65 -6.65 6.03
C LEU A 8 -1.21 -7.60 4.92
N VAL A 9 -1.97 -8.67 4.64
CA VAL A 9 -1.65 -9.64 3.58
C VAL A 9 -1.75 -8.99 2.20
N LEU A 10 -2.84 -8.27 1.91
CA LEU A 10 -3.03 -7.60 0.62
C LEU A 10 -1.98 -6.50 0.40
N GLY A 11 -1.70 -5.69 1.42
CA GLY A 11 -0.68 -4.65 1.35
C GLY A 11 0.71 -5.23 1.13
N THR A 12 1.07 -6.29 1.86
CA THR A 12 2.36 -6.97 1.69
C THR A 12 2.47 -7.63 0.31
N ALA A 13 1.40 -8.24 -0.20
CA ALA A 13 1.39 -8.84 -1.53
C ALA A 13 1.58 -7.80 -2.63
N LEU A 14 0.85 -6.68 -2.56
CA LEU A 14 1.01 -5.55 -3.47
C LEU A 14 2.45 -5.03 -3.48
N ILE A 15 3.02 -4.77 -2.29
CA ILE A 15 4.40 -4.30 -2.15
C ILE A 15 5.39 -5.34 -2.69
N GLY A 16 5.18 -6.62 -2.38
CA GLY A 16 6.05 -7.70 -2.83
C GLY A 16 6.08 -7.85 -4.35
N VAL A 17 4.92 -7.77 -5.01
CA VAL A 17 4.84 -7.80 -6.48
C VAL A 17 5.55 -6.60 -7.09
N SER A 18 5.29 -5.39 -6.59
CA SER A 18 5.94 -4.17 -7.09
C SER A 18 7.47 -4.19 -6.88
N ALA A 19 7.93 -4.63 -5.71
CA ALA A 19 9.36 -4.77 -5.42
C ALA A 19 10.01 -5.81 -6.34
N THR A 20 9.37 -6.97 -6.53
CA THR A 20 9.89 -8.04 -7.40
C THR A 20 9.99 -7.56 -8.85
N ALA A 21 8.96 -6.89 -9.36
CA ALA A 21 8.97 -6.32 -10.71
C ALA A 21 10.08 -5.27 -10.86
N GLY A 22 10.25 -4.39 -9.85
CA GLY A 22 11.31 -3.38 -9.83
C GLY A 22 12.72 -3.97 -9.83
N LEU A 23 12.95 -5.01 -9.00
CA LEU A 23 14.24 -5.69 -8.89
C LEU A 23 14.60 -6.49 -10.15
N ILE A 24 13.63 -7.08 -10.85
CA ILE A 24 13.87 -7.71 -12.15
C ILE A 24 14.18 -6.65 -13.21
N GLY A 25 13.49 -5.52 -13.18
CA GLY A 25 13.81 -4.32 -13.96
C GLY A 25 13.62 -4.42 -15.47
N SER A 26 13.19 -5.56 -16.01
CA SER A 26 12.89 -5.74 -17.43
C SER A 26 11.50 -5.19 -17.78
N THR A 27 11.34 -4.63 -18.98
CA THR A 27 10.05 -4.09 -19.43
C THR A 27 8.89 -5.08 -19.30
N PRO A 28 9.02 -6.37 -19.70
CA PRO A 28 7.94 -7.33 -19.51
C PRO A 28 7.61 -7.56 -18.04
N ALA A 29 8.61 -7.60 -17.15
CA ALA A 29 8.39 -7.77 -15.72
C ALA A 29 7.66 -6.57 -15.10
N LEU A 30 8.00 -5.35 -15.52
CA LEU A 30 7.30 -4.14 -15.09
C LEU A 30 5.85 -4.11 -15.57
N VAL A 31 5.58 -4.50 -16.82
CA VAL A 31 4.22 -4.57 -17.37
C VAL A 31 3.37 -5.59 -16.63
N VAL A 32 3.85 -6.83 -16.51
CA VAL A 32 3.13 -7.91 -15.83
C VAL A 32 2.97 -7.60 -14.34
N GLY A 33 4.05 -7.15 -13.70
CA GLY A 33 4.06 -6.79 -12.29
C GLY A 33 3.07 -5.67 -11.96
N ASN A 34 3.04 -4.61 -12.76
CA ASN A 34 2.10 -3.52 -12.55
C ASN A 34 0.64 -3.94 -12.81
N GLY A 35 0.40 -4.82 -13.79
CA GLY A 35 -0.91 -5.41 -14.02
C GLY A 35 -1.41 -6.22 -12.81
N ILE A 36 -0.54 -7.08 -12.25
CA ILE A 36 -0.86 -7.85 -11.04
C ILE A 36 -1.05 -6.92 -9.84
N ALA A 37 -0.18 -5.93 -9.66
CA ALA A 37 -0.28 -4.93 -8.60
C ALA A 37 -1.62 -4.19 -8.64
N GLY A 38 -2.08 -3.76 -9.82
CA GLY A 38 -3.39 -3.14 -10.02
C GLY A 38 -4.55 -4.02 -9.52
N GLY A 39 -4.44 -5.33 -9.71
CA GLY A 39 -5.43 -6.31 -9.22
C GLY A 39 -5.58 -6.33 -7.68
N PHE A 40 -4.56 -5.92 -6.93
CA PHE A 40 -4.63 -5.84 -5.47
C PHE A 40 -5.26 -4.53 -4.95
N ILE A 41 -5.37 -3.48 -5.78
CA ILE A 41 -5.85 -2.17 -5.32
C ILE A 41 -7.31 -2.26 -4.86
N ALA A 42 -8.21 -2.78 -5.69
CA ALA A 42 -9.63 -2.88 -5.35
C ALA A 42 -9.90 -3.66 -4.05
N PRO A 43 -9.39 -4.90 -3.86
CA PRO A 43 -9.60 -5.61 -2.60
C PRO A 43 -8.95 -4.91 -1.40
N LEU A 44 -7.79 -4.27 -1.57
CA LEU A 44 -7.14 -3.53 -0.48
C LEU A 44 -8.02 -2.36 -0.01
N LEU A 45 -8.61 -1.61 -0.95
CA LEU A 45 -9.54 -0.52 -0.65
C LEU A 45 -10.78 -1.03 0.07
N ILE A 46 -11.44 -2.07 -0.47
CA ILE A 46 -12.66 -2.64 0.11
C ILE A 46 -12.42 -3.07 1.56
N VAL A 47 -11.35 -3.84 1.81
CA VAL A 47 -11.01 -4.30 3.16
C VAL A 47 -10.61 -3.11 4.06
N GLY A 48 -10.02 -2.06 3.49
CA GLY A 48 -9.68 -0.81 4.19
C GLY A 48 -10.90 -0.10 4.75
N TYR A 49 -11.91 0.10 3.90
CA TYR A 49 -13.19 0.68 4.30
C TYR A 49 -13.90 -0.18 5.35
N LEU A 50 -13.97 -1.50 5.15
CA LEU A 50 -14.56 -2.41 6.13
C LEU A 50 -13.83 -2.36 7.48
N ALA A 51 -12.51 -2.21 7.48
CA ALA A 51 -11.71 -2.10 8.70
C ALA A 51 -11.96 -0.77 9.44
N ALA A 52 -12.19 0.32 8.71
CA ALA A 52 -12.55 1.60 9.30
C ALA A 52 -13.97 1.56 9.86
N ASP A 53 -14.95 1.08 9.09
CA ASP A 53 -16.35 0.95 9.52
C ASP A 53 -16.53 0.06 10.75
N ALA A 54 -15.67 -0.96 10.92
CA ALA A 54 -15.67 -1.82 12.09
C ALA A 54 -15.13 -1.13 13.36
N ARG A 55 -14.45 0.01 13.24
CA ARG A 55 -13.86 0.77 14.35
C ARG A 55 -14.55 2.09 14.64
N THR A 56 -15.52 2.47 13.81
CA THR A 56 -16.19 3.76 13.89
C THR A 56 -17.67 3.58 14.20
N ASP A 57 -18.20 4.50 15.00
CA ASP A 57 -19.64 4.58 15.22
C ASP A 57 -20.35 4.87 13.88
N PRO A 58 -21.54 4.30 13.62
CA PRO A 58 -22.31 4.59 12.41
C PRO A 58 -22.47 6.08 12.08
N THR A 59 -22.56 6.93 13.09
CA THR A 59 -22.74 8.39 12.94
C THR A 59 -21.54 9.11 12.34
N VAL A 60 -20.33 8.55 12.43
CA VAL A 60 -19.08 9.18 11.97
C VAL A 60 -18.43 8.46 10.77
N ARG A 61 -19.11 7.49 10.15
CA ARG A 61 -18.57 6.71 9.02
C ARG A 61 -18.25 7.55 7.78
N THR A 62 -19.02 8.61 7.52
CA THR A 62 -18.75 9.55 6.42
C THR A 62 -17.43 10.28 6.63
N GLU A 63 -17.15 10.69 7.87
CA GLU A 63 -15.89 11.33 8.22
C GLU A 63 -14.73 10.32 8.11
N ALA A 64 -14.91 9.11 8.63
CA ALA A 64 -13.92 8.04 8.52
C ALA A 64 -13.57 7.70 7.07
N SER A 65 -14.58 7.66 6.19
CA SER A 65 -14.39 7.45 4.75
C SER A 65 -13.64 8.60 4.08
N SER A 66 -13.90 9.85 4.50
CA SER A 66 -13.15 11.01 4.03
C SER A 66 -11.66 10.94 4.42
N TRP A 67 -11.36 10.47 5.64
CA TRP A 67 -9.98 10.25 6.08
C TRP A 67 -9.28 9.15 5.28
N ILE A 68 -9.97 8.05 4.95
CA ILE A 68 -9.42 7.00 4.07
C ILE A 68 -9.07 7.58 2.70
N ASN A 69 -9.99 8.31 2.05
CA ASN A 69 -9.73 8.94 0.76
C ASN A 69 -8.57 9.94 0.81
N THR A 70 -8.47 10.69 1.90
CA THR A 70 -7.36 11.62 2.11
C THR A 70 -6.02 10.87 2.16
N ALA A 71 -5.95 9.76 2.91
CA ALA A 71 -4.75 8.93 3.00
C ALA A 71 -4.38 8.31 1.63
N ILE A 72 -5.37 7.85 0.86
CA ILE A 72 -5.16 7.30 -0.49
C ILE A 72 -4.59 8.35 -1.43
N ASN A 73 -5.21 9.54 -1.48
CA ASN A 73 -4.75 10.63 -2.35
C ASN A 73 -3.37 11.14 -1.95
N LEU A 74 -3.09 11.23 -0.65
CA LEU A 74 -1.76 11.58 -0.15
C LEU A 74 -0.72 10.53 -0.58
N GLY A 75 -1.04 9.24 -0.45
CA GLY A 75 -0.18 8.15 -0.90
C GLY A 75 0.07 8.18 -2.41
N ALA A 76 -0.97 8.43 -3.22
CA ALA A 76 -0.85 8.54 -4.67
C ALA A 76 0.01 9.74 -5.09
N ALA A 77 -0.17 10.90 -4.46
CA ALA A 77 0.62 12.10 -4.73
C ALA A 77 2.09 11.89 -4.34
N ALA A 78 2.34 11.38 -3.12
CA ALA A 78 3.69 11.10 -2.62
C ALA A 78 4.40 10.05 -3.48
N GLY A 79 3.70 8.97 -3.84
CA GLY A 79 4.23 7.92 -4.71
C GLY A 79 4.54 8.41 -6.12
N SER A 80 3.67 9.24 -6.71
CA SER A 80 3.89 9.83 -8.04
C SER A 80 5.08 10.78 -8.03
N GLY A 81 5.19 11.63 -7.01
CA GLY A 81 6.32 12.55 -6.84
C GLY A 81 7.64 11.81 -6.64
N LEU A 82 7.65 10.77 -5.78
CA LEU A 82 8.84 9.95 -5.53
C LEU A 82 9.26 9.18 -6.79
N LEU A 83 8.32 8.54 -7.49
CA LEU A 83 8.61 7.81 -8.71
C LEU A 83 9.17 8.75 -9.78
N GLY A 84 8.53 9.90 -10.01
CA GLY A 84 9.00 10.91 -10.96
C GLY A 84 10.44 11.34 -10.67
N ALA A 85 10.71 11.80 -9.44
CA ALA A 85 12.03 12.26 -9.02
C ALA A 85 13.11 11.16 -9.13
N THR A 86 12.77 9.90 -8.83
CA THR A 86 13.74 8.80 -8.89
C THR A 86 13.97 8.30 -10.32
N THR A 87 12.99 8.38 -11.22
CA THR A 87 13.16 8.01 -12.63
C THR A 87 14.04 8.99 -13.42
N GLU A 88 14.25 10.22 -12.93
CA GLU A 88 15.18 11.18 -13.53
C GLU A 88 16.65 10.77 -13.35
N THR A 89 16.95 10.01 -12.29
CA THR A 89 18.33 9.69 -11.87
C THR A 89 18.64 8.19 -11.87
N THR A 90 17.63 7.34 -12.02
CA THR A 90 17.77 5.87 -11.94
C THR A 90 16.93 5.16 -12.98
N ALA A 91 17.25 3.89 -13.24
CA ALA A 91 16.45 3.05 -14.12
C ALA A 91 15.02 2.86 -13.55
N PRO A 92 13.98 2.71 -14.40
CA PRO A 92 12.59 2.57 -13.96
C PRO A 92 12.35 1.44 -12.95
N GLY A 93 13.06 0.31 -13.09
CA GLY A 93 12.99 -0.79 -12.14
C GLY A 93 13.48 -0.41 -10.74
N THR A 94 14.63 0.27 -10.67
CA THR A 94 15.19 0.78 -9.41
C THR A 94 14.27 1.81 -8.76
N ALA A 95 13.73 2.74 -9.54
CA ALA A 95 12.76 3.73 -9.07
C ALA A 95 11.51 3.05 -8.46
N LEU A 96 10.97 2.03 -9.13
CA LEU A 96 9.85 1.24 -8.61
C LEU A 96 10.21 0.50 -7.31
N ALA A 97 11.41 -0.09 -7.23
CA ALA A 97 11.88 -0.77 -6.02
C ALA A 97 12.03 0.21 -4.83
N ILE A 98 12.49 1.44 -5.08
CA ILE A 98 12.55 2.51 -4.06
C ILE A 98 11.14 2.85 -3.56
N CYS A 99 10.18 3.03 -4.47
CA CYS A 99 8.78 3.27 -4.09
C CYS A 99 8.19 2.12 -3.27
N ALA A 100 8.49 0.87 -3.65
CA ALA A 100 8.05 -0.31 -2.90
C ALA A 100 8.67 -0.36 -1.49
N ALA A 101 9.95 0.02 -1.35
CA ALA A 101 10.62 0.13 -0.05
C ALA A 101 9.99 1.22 0.84
N ALA A 102 9.66 2.38 0.27
CA ALA A 102 8.96 3.44 0.99
C ALA A 102 7.56 2.98 1.46
N ALA A 103 6.81 2.28 0.60
CA ALA A 103 5.52 1.70 0.97
C ALA A 103 5.66 0.63 2.08
N ALA A 104 6.71 -0.21 2.01
CA ALA A 104 7.02 -1.18 3.06
C ALA A 104 7.31 -0.50 4.40
N PHE A 105 8.05 0.61 4.39
CA PHE A 105 8.31 1.40 5.59
C PHE A 105 7.01 1.94 6.21
N VAL A 106 6.11 2.51 5.40
CA VAL A 106 4.80 2.99 5.87
C VAL A 106 3.97 1.85 6.47
N LEU A 107 3.95 0.69 5.82
CA LEU A 107 3.25 -0.49 6.34
C LEU A 107 3.83 -0.94 7.68
N LEU A 108 5.16 -0.99 7.83
CA LEU A 108 5.83 -1.39 9.07
C LEU A 108 5.56 -0.42 10.23
N VAL A 109 5.55 0.89 9.96
CA VAL A 109 5.26 1.91 10.99
C VAL A 109 3.78 1.90 11.38
N SER A 110 2.89 1.58 10.44
CA SER A 110 1.42 1.58 10.64
C SER A 110 0.88 0.24 11.16
N ALA A 111 1.65 -0.84 11.03
CA ALA A 111 1.22 -2.16 11.46
C ALA A 111 0.92 -2.16 12.97
N PRO A 112 -0.22 -2.73 13.41
CA PRO A 112 -0.55 -2.78 14.82
C PRO A 112 0.54 -3.55 15.58
N ARG A 113 1.26 -2.84 16.45
CA ARG A 113 2.23 -3.47 17.35
C ARG A 113 1.44 -4.39 18.28
N ARG A 114 1.65 -5.71 18.18
CA ARG A 114 1.19 -6.66 19.21
C ARG A 114 1.75 -6.15 20.54
N ARG A 115 0.94 -5.46 21.34
CA ARG A 115 1.25 -5.27 22.75
C ARG A 115 1.33 -6.69 23.32
N ARG A 116 2.54 -7.16 23.63
CA ARG A 116 2.69 -8.39 24.44
C ARG A 116 1.87 -8.13 25.69
N ALA A 117 0.78 -8.87 25.87
CA ALA A 117 0.08 -8.90 27.13
C ALA A 117 1.10 -9.44 28.16
N VAL A 118 1.69 -8.54 28.94
CA VAL A 118 2.30 -8.91 30.21
C VAL A 118 1.12 -9.32 31.07
N ARG A 119 0.93 -10.64 31.18
CA ARG A 119 0.08 -11.24 32.21
C ARG A 119 0.88 -11.28 33.51
#